data_AF-A0A4R7ZE77-F1
#
_entry.id   AF-A0A4R7ZE77-F1
#
_cell.length_a   1.000
_cell.length_b   1.000
_cell.length_c   1.000
_cell.angle_alpha   90.00
_cell.angle_beta   90.00
_cell.angle_gamma   90.00
#
_symmetry.space_group_name_H-M   'P 1'
#
loop_
_entity.id
_entity.type
_entity.pdbx_description
1 polymer ?
#
loop_
_entity_poly.entity_id
_entity_poly.type
_entity_poly.pdbx_seq_one_letter_code
_entity_poly.pdbx_strand_id
1 'polypeptide(L)'
;MTEDLKTRFEQLVADPPPPSAVPSEAVFARVRTVRRRRTAGVVTVAAAAVVAVALALGNVTNIGGAPPVTNTPGAPKSVITGPPTAAPKPPPPIKVALKPSINGRTVGMTVTVSGKAFIPTGIPEGTLLPASTEFLDMSGGTDYSFGDGYQSGSDGGSIDCTRKKLTTGSQTYVIPETHAFKKPGTYKFTYTVRYCGTKGWFPTTATTKLVVR
;
A
#
# COMPACT_ATOMS: atom_id res chain seq x y z
N MET A 1 51.45 7.01 1.34
CA MET A 1 50.25 7.18 2.19
C MET A 1 50.27 8.61 2.67
N THR A 2 49.26 9.40 2.34
CA THR A 2 49.18 10.82 2.74
C THR A 2 48.79 10.92 4.21
N GLU A 3 49.44 11.83 4.95
CA GLU A 3 49.26 12.05 6.40
C GLU A 3 47.80 12.20 6.84
N ASP A 4 46.94 12.70 5.95
CA ASP A 4 45.50 12.89 6.17
C ASP A 4 44.74 11.56 6.43
N LEU A 5 45.24 10.42 5.92
CA LEU A 5 44.68 9.10 6.22
C LEU A 5 45.10 8.58 7.60
N LYS A 6 46.27 8.99 8.07
CA LYS A 6 46.83 8.56 9.36
C LYS A 6 46.10 9.25 10.51
N THR A 7 45.87 10.56 10.38
CA THR A 7 45.11 11.35 11.38
C THR A 7 43.66 10.87 11.52
N ARG A 8 43.03 10.47 10.40
CA ARG A 8 41.67 9.91 10.43
C ARG A 8 41.60 8.53 11.07
N PHE A 9 42.66 7.73 10.94
CA PHE A 9 42.73 6.42 11.58
C PHE A 9 42.91 6.53 13.09
N GLU A 10 43.77 7.46 13.54
CA GLU A 10 43.99 7.71 14.97
C GLU A 10 42.73 8.27 15.66
N GLN A 11 41.94 9.11 14.97
CA GLN A 11 40.64 9.56 15.48
C GLN A 11 39.60 8.43 15.62
N LEU A 12 39.67 7.36 14.82
CA LEU A 12 38.74 6.23 14.90
C LEU A 12 39.10 5.22 15.99
N VAL A 13 40.37 5.21 16.44
CA VAL A 13 40.87 4.26 17.45
C VAL A 13 40.75 4.82 18.87
N ALA A 14 40.67 6.16 19.02
CA ALA A 14 40.58 6.81 20.32
C ALA A 14 39.16 6.90 20.91
N ASP A 15 38.12 6.52 20.16
CA ASP A 15 36.75 6.49 20.68
C ASP A 15 36.50 5.16 21.42
N PRO A 16 36.13 5.19 22.72
CA PRO A 16 35.80 3.97 23.45
C PRO A 16 34.63 3.26 22.74
N PRO A 17 34.63 1.92 22.67
CA PRO A 17 33.56 1.19 22.00
C PRO A 17 32.22 1.59 22.66
N PRO A 18 31.20 1.98 21.87
CA PRO A 18 29.90 2.27 22.42
C PRO A 18 29.40 1.04 23.19
N PRO A 19 28.70 1.21 24.33
CA PRO A 19 28.16 0.08 25.07
C PRO A 19 27.33 -0.78 24.11
N SER A 20 27.67 -2.08 24.03
CA SER A 20 27.10 -3.09 23.12
C SER A 20 25.61 -3.37 23.38
N ALA A 21 24.77 -2.37 23.17
CA ALA A 21 23.32 -2.45 23.29
C ALA A 21 22.60 -1.53 22.29
N VAL A 22 23.20 -1.31 21.12
CA VAL A 22 22.46 -0.71 20.00
C VAL A 22 21.98 -1.87 19.12
N PRO A 23 20.69 -2.28 19.20
CA PRO A 23 20.14 -3.22 18.24
C PRO A 23 20.30 -2.61 16.84
N SER A 24 20.68 -3.45 15.89
CA SER A 24 20.95 -3.13 14.48
C SER A 24 19.87 -2.26 13.80
N GLU A 25 18.67 -2.19 14.38
CA GLU A 25 17.54 -1.35 13.98
C GLU A 25 17.85 0.16 13.93
N ALA A 26 18.68 0.69 14.84
CA ALA A 26 18.96 2.13 14.90
C ALA A 26 19.82 2.63 13.72
N VAL A 27 20.70 1.77 13.19
CA VAL A 27 21.56 2.11 12.05
C VAL A 27 20.76 2.11 10.74
N PHE A 28 19.82 1.17 10.58
CA PHE A 28 18.93 1.13 9.42
C PHE A 28 17.94 2.30 9.38
N ALA A 29 17.48 2.77 10.55
CA ALA A 29 16.61 3.96 10.63
C ALA A 29 17.30 5.23 10.12
N ARG A 30 18.61 5.38 10.39
CA ARG A 30 19.39 6.57 10.01
C ARG A 30 19.75 6.60 8.51
N VAL A 31 19.90 5.44 7.87
CA VAL A 31 20.15 5.36 6.41
C VAL A 31 18.87 5.63 5.61
N ARG A 32 17.69 5.24 6.11
CA ARG A 32 16.39 5.50 5.45
C ARG A 32 16.02 6.99 5.36
N THR A 33 16.44 7.80 6.32
CA THR A 33 16.13 9.24 6.35
C THR A 33 16.91 10.04 5.29
N VAL A 34 18.13 9.64 4.94
CA VAL A 34 19.00 10.40 4.01
C VAL A 34 18.56 10.26 2.54
N ARG A 35 18.03 9.10 2.14
CA ARG A 35 17.61 8.86 0.74
C ARG A 35 16.37 9.66 0.32
N ARG A 36 15.55 10.12 1.28
CA ARG A 36 14.32 10.92 1.04
C ARG A 36 14.57 12.31 0.43
N ARG A 37 15.77 12.88 0.53
CA ARG A 37 16.01 14.24 -0.01
C ARG A 37 16.21 14.30 -1.53
N ARG A 38 16.36 13.17 -2.23
CA ARG A 38 16.72 13.17 -3.67
C ARG A 38 15.60 12.79 -4.64
N THR A 39 14.44 12.31 -4.18
CA THR A 39 13.36 11.79 -5.05
C THR A 39 12.06 12.58 -4.96
N ALA A 40 12.10 13.84 -4.53
CA ALA A 40 10.93 14.74 -4.50
C ALA A 40 10.64 15.43 -5.85
N GLY A 41 11.36 15.09 -6.92
CA GLY A 41 11.07 15.54 -8.28
C GLY A 41 10.83 14.34 -9.17
N VAL A 42 9.72 14.34 -9.92
CA VAL A 42 9.33 13.34 -10.93
C VAL A 42 8.75 12.07 -10.26
N VAL A 43 7.45 11.79 -10.26
CA VAL A 43 6.59 11.44 -11.41
C VAL A 43 5.10 11.65 -11.03
N THR A 44 4.39 12.43 -11.83
CA THR A 44 2.92 12.40 -11.96
C THR A 44 2.55 11.50 -13.13
N VAL A 45 1.84 10.37 -12.94
CA VAL A 45 0.94 9.82 -13.97
C VAL A 45 -0.22 9.03 -13.32
N ALA A 46 -1.43 9.38 -13.75
CA ALA A 46 -2.73 8.84 -13.40
C ALA A 46 -3.03 7.45 -14.00
N ALA A 47 -4.03 6.75 -13.48
CA ALA A 47 -4.79 5.77 -14.26
C ALA A 47 -6.26 5.73 -13.80
N ALA A 48 -7.13 6.08 -14.74
CA ALA A 48 -8.57 6.24 -14.61
C ALA A 48 -9.34 4.91 -14.67
N ALA A 49 -10.57 4.96 -14.16
CA ALA A 49 -11.57 3.90 -14.20
C ALA A 49 -12.02 3.58 -15.63
N VAL A 50 -12.27 2.29 -15.93
CA VAL A 50 -12.93 1.86 -17.17
C VAL A 50 -14.25 1.19 -16.80
N VAL A 51 -15.35 1.82 -17.23
CA VAL A 51 -16.72 1.31 -17.20
C VAL A 51 -16.95 0.44 -18.44
N ALA A 52 -17.58 -0.71 -18.25
CA ALA A 52 -17.98 -1.62 -19.31
C ALA A 52 -19.20 -1.08 -20.07
N VAL A 53 -19.17 -1.17 -21.39
CA VAL A 53 -20.36 -1.11 -22.25
C VAL A 53 -20.30 -2.30 -23.20
N ALA A 54 -21.20 -3.26 -22.99
CA ALA A 54 -21.50 -4.29 -23.97
C ALA A 54 -22.62 -3.76 -24.87
N LEU A 55 -22.32 -3.59 -26.16
CA LEU A 55 -23.34 -3.41 -27.18
C LEU A 55 -23.28 -4.62 -28.11
N ALA A 56 -24.32 -5.45 -28.01
CA ALA A 56 -24.68 -6.41 -29.02
C ALA A 56 -25.21 -5.67 -30.24
N LEU A 57 -24.61 -5.89 -31.40
CA LEU A 57 -25.23 -5.63 -32.69
C LEU A 57 -24.97 -6.83 -33.59
N GLY A 58 -26.08 -7.47 -33.98
CA GLY A 58 -26.09 -8.47 -35.03
C GLY A 58 -25.77 -7.82 -36.37
N ASN A 59 -25.10 -8.58 -37.24
CA ASN A 59 -24.96 -8.20 -38.64
C ASN A 59 -25.41 -9.36 -39.52
N VAL A 60 -26.60 -9.17 -40.09
CA VAL A 60 -27.06 -9.82 -41.31
C VAL A 60 -26.51 -8.98 -42.45
N THR A 61 -25.62 -9.52 -43.27
CA THR A 61 -25.57 -9.26 -44.72
C THR A 61 -24.61 -10.24 -45.37
N ASN A 62 -25.21 -11.05 -46.24
CA ASN A 62 -24.59 -12.00 -47.15
C ASN A 62 -24.10 -11.24 -48.39
N ILE A 63 -22.92 -11.56 -48.93
CA ILE A 63 -22.55 -11.62 -50.36
C ILE A 63 -21.14 -12.23 -50.43
N GLY A 64 -21.00 -13.42 -51.02
CA GLY A 64 -19.70 -13.93 -51.49
C GLY A 64 -19.41 -15.42 -51.28
N GLY A 65 -20.11 -16.30 -52.00
CA GLY A 65 -19.57 -17.57 -52.52
C GLY A 65 -19.26 -18.71 -51.54
N ALA A 66 -20.22 -19.61 -51.29
CA ALA A 66 -19.97 -21.00 -50.89
C ALA A 66 -21.16 -21.90 -51.30
N PRO A 67 -20.92 -23.18 -51.67
CA PRO A 67 -21.94 -24.09 -52.26
C PRO A 67 -23.00 -24.56 -51.23
N PRO A 68 -24.16 -25.08 -51.68
CA PRO A 68 -25.34 -25.23 -50.84
C PRO A 68 -25.16 -26.29 -49.74
N VAL A 69 -25.49 -25.89 -48.52
CA VAL A 69 -25.52 -26.74 -47.32
C VAL A 69 -26.75 -27.66 -47.39
N THR A 70 -26.54 -28.98 -47.43
CA THR A 70 -27.60 -29.97 -47.20
C THR A 70 -28.08 -29.89 -45.75
N ASN A 71 -29.25 -29.32 -45.54
CA ASN A 71 -29.93 -29.22 -44.25
C ASN A 71 -30.57 -30.57 -43.87
N THR A 72 -29.83 -31.43 -43.17
CA THR A 72 -30.43 -32.41 -42.26
C THR A 72 -30.32 -31.84 -40.85
N PRO A 73 -31.42 -31.47 -40.17
CA PRO A 73 -31.35 -31.01 -38.78
C PRO A 73 -30.86 -32.15 -37.88
N GLY A 74 -29.56 -32.17 -37.59
CA GLY A 74 -29.02 -32.95 -36.50
C GLY A 74 -29.61 -32.46 -35.18
N ALA A 75 -30.08 -33.38 -34.35
CA ALA A 75 -30.66 -33.09 -33.04
C ALA A 75 -29.78 -32.09 -32.24
N PRO A 76 -30.37 -31.16 -31.49
CA PRO A 76 -29.62 -30.17 -30.73
C PRO A 76 -28.68 -30.87 -29.73
N LYS A 77 -27.37 -30.68 -29.93
CA LYS A 77 -26.37 -31.12 -28.95
C LYS A 77 -26.55 -30.27 -27.69
N SER A 78 -26.95 -30.92 -26.60
CA SER A 78 -27.03 -30.30 -25.28
C SER A 78 -25.64 -29.79 -24.87
N VAL A 79 -25.50 -28.47 -24.74
CA VAL A 79 -24.32 -27.86 -24.14
C VAL A 79 -24.45 -28.07 -22.64
N ILE A 80 -23.73 -29.07 -22.11
CA ILE A 80 -23.57 -29.24 -20.67
C ILE A 80 -22.62 -28.13 -20.21
N THR A 81 -23.17 -26.98 -19.84
CA THR A 81 -22.44 -25.99 -19.04
C THR A 81 -22.13 -26.64 -17.69
N GLY A 82 -20.85 -26.90 -17.43
CA GLY A 82 -20.39 -27.34 -16.12
C GLY A 82 -20.85 -26.36 -15.02
N PRO A 83 -20.83 -26.78 -13.75
CA PRO A 83 -21.24 -25.93 -12.64
C PRO A 83 -20.49 -24.59 -12.70
N PRO A 84 -21.16 -23.46 -12.40
CA PRO A 84 -20.54 -22.15 -12.45
C PRO A 84 -19.28 -22.17 -11.58
N THR A 85 -18.13 -21.87 -12.18
CA THR A 85 -16.90 -21.67 -11.42
C THR A 85 -17.17 -20.56 -10.43
N ALA A 86 -17.17 -20.88 -9.14
CA ALA A 86 -17.45 -19.91 -8.09
C ALA A 86 -16.48 -18.72 -8.24
N ALA A 87 -17.04 -17.53 -8.40
CA ALA A 87 -16.23 -16.32 -8.47
C ALA A 87 -15.37 -16.22 -7.19
N PRO A 88 -14.09 -15.85 -7.28
CA PRO A 88 -13.24 -15.70 -6.11
C PRO A 88 -13.86 -14.72 -5.11
N LYS A 89 -14.11 -15.18 -3.88
CA LYS A 89 -14.65 -14.31 -2.82
C LYS A 89 -13.63 -13.21 -2.51
N PRO A 90 -14.01 -11.92 -2.56
CA PRO A 90 -13.10 -10.86 -2.19
C PRO A 90 -12.72 -11.00 -0.69
N PRO A 91 -11.46 -10.74 -0.32
CA PRO A 91 -11.07 -10.71 1.07
C PRO A 91 -11.86 -9.59 1.76
N PRO A 92 -12.31 -9.81 3.00
CA PRO A 92 -13.11 -8.80 3.70
C PRO A 92 -12.28 -7.53 3.96
N PRO A 93 -12.91 -6.35 3.89
CA PRO A 93 -12.21 -5.08 3.74
C PRO A 93 -11.41 -4.71 4.99
N ILE A 94 -10.26 -4.08 4.78
CA ILE A 94 -9.56 -3.34 5.83
C ILE A 94 -10.41 -2.13 6.21
N LYS A 95 -10.45 -1.83 7.51
CA LYS A 95 -11.08 -0.67 8.09
C LYS A 95 -10.02 0.19 8.74
N VAL A 96 -10.13 1.50 8.54
CA VAL A 96 -9.29 2.50 9.18
C VAL A 96 -10.20 3.42 10.00
N ALA A 97 -9.91 3.52 11.29
CA ALA A 97 -10.52 4.51 12.18
C ALA A 97 -9.48 5.56 12.57
N LEU A 98 -9.90 6.82 12.57
CA LEU A 98 -9.04 7.98 12.79
C LEU A 98 -9.55 8.75 14.00
N LYS A 99 -8.67 8.95 14.99
CA LYS A 99 -8.97 9.72 16.20
C LYS A 99 -7.98 10.88 16.32
N PRO A 100 -8.37 12.09 15.93
CA PRO A 100 -7.52 13.28 16.09
C PRO A 100 -7.43 13.69 17.56
N SER A 101 -6.28 14.23 17.95
CA SER A 101 -6.06 14.96 19.19
C SER A 101 -5.67 16.39 18.83
N ILE A 102 -6.47 17.39 19.23
CA ILE A 102 -6.27 18.80 18.85
C ILE A 102 -5.99 19.60 20.12
N ASN A 103 -4.83 20.24 20.18
CA ASN A 103 -4.45 21.17 21.24
C ASN A 103 -4.04 22.51 20.62
N GLY A 104 -4.95 23.49 20.67
CA GLY A 104 -4.81 24.74 19.92
C GLY A 104 -4.66 24.48 18.42
N ARG A 105 -3.50 24.85 17.86
CA ARG A 105 -3.14 24.65 16.45
C ARG A 105 -2.37 23.37 16.15
N THR A 106 -2.05 22.58 17.17
CA THR A 106 -1.28 21.35 17.02
C THR A 106 -2.22 20.15 17.00
N VAL A 107 -2.04 19.28 16.02
CA VAL A 107 -2.83 18.07 15.85
C VAL A 107 -1.93 16.84 15.89
N GLY A 108 -2.30 15.88 16.73
CA GLY A 108 -1.82 14.50 16.70
C GLY A 108 -2.90 13.57 16.13
N MET A 109 -2.50 12.38 15.69
CA MET A 109 -3.43 11.40 15.14
C MET A 109 -3.17 10.02 15.72
N THR A 110 -4.23 9.40 16.21
CA THR A 110 -4.27 7.96 16.51
C THR A 110 -5.01 7.25 15.39
N VAL A 111 -4.38 6.21 14.84
CA VAL A 111 -4.89 5.41 13.73
C VAL A 111 -5.13 3.99 14.22
N THR A 112 -6.32 3.47 13.97
CA THR A 112 -6.65 2.05 14.16
C THR A 112 -6.90 1.40 12.81
N VAL A 113 -6.06 0.44 12.45
CA VAL A 113 -6.21 -0.41 11.26
C VAL A 113 -6.71 -1.78 11.70
N SER A 114 -7.71 -2.34 11.02
CA SER A 114 -8.24 -3.66 11.34
C SER A 114 -8.82 -4.34 10.11
N GLY A 115 -8.88 -5.68 10.09
CA GLY A 115 -9.54 -6.42 9.04
C GLY A 115 -8.75 -7.65 8.62
N LYS A 116 -8.86 -8.02 7.35
CA LYS A 116 -8.11 -9.15 6.78
C LYS A 116 -7.25 -8.71 5.61
N ALA A 117 -6.03 -9.22 5.56
CA ALA A 117 -5.07 -8.97 4.49
C ALA A 117 -4.33 -10.26 4.17
N PHE A 118 -3.79 -10.36 2.96
CA PHE A 118 -2.80 -11.40 2.67
C PHE A 118 -1.45 -11.01 3.26
N ILE A 119 -0.75 -12.00 3.79
CA ILE A 119 0.60 -11.83 4.32
C ILE A 119 1.55 -11.66 3.13
N PRO A 120 2.27 -10.54 3.02
CA PRO A 120 3.25 -10.33 1.96
C PRO A 120 4.46 -11.25 2.10
N THR A 121 5.29 -11.32 1.06
CA THR A 121 6.60 -11.97 1.11
C THR A 121 7.73 -11.01 0.74
N GLY A 122 8.96 -11.30 1.17
CA GLY A 122 10.14 -10.52 0.78
C GLY A 122 10.50 -10.68 -0.70
N ILE A 123 11.26 -9.71 -1.22
CA ILE A 123 11.90 -9.82 -2.54
C ILE A 123 13.41 -9.57 -2.41
N PRO A 124 14.29 -10.36 -3.06
CA PRO A 124 14.01 -11.69 -3.62
C PRO A 124 14.05 -12.71 -2.48
N GLU A 125 12.92 -13.36 -2.17
CA GLU A 125 12.80 -14.64 -1.44
C GLU A 125 11.42 -14.74 -0.79
N GLY A 126 10.69 -15.82 -1.12
CA GLY A 126 9.30 -16.09 -0.71
C GLY A 126 9.05 -16.36 0.77
N THR A 127 9.88 -15.81 1.67
CA THR A 127 9.67 -15.81 3.12
C THR A 127 8.52 -14.87 3.43
N LEU A 128 7.55 -15.35 4.22
CA LEU A 128 6.43 -14.53 4.69
C LEU A 128 6.97 -13.37 5.54
N LEU A 129 6.58 -12.15 5.21
CA LEU A 129 6.88 -10.94 5.95
C LEU A 129 5.61 -10.42 6.63
N PRO A 130 5.75 -9.72 7.76
CA PRO A 130 6.94 -9.53 8.60
C PRO A 130 7.14 -10.73 9.57
N ALA A 131 8.28 -10.76 10.26
CA ALA A 131 8.48 -11.65 11.42
C ALA A 131 7.74 -11.16 12.69
N SER A 132 7.29 -9.89 12.69
CA SER A 132 6.51 -9.30 13.77
C SER A 132 5.05 -9.73 13.71
N THR A 133 4.37 -9.67 14.85
CA THR A 133 2.93 -9.95 14.98
C THR A 133 2.06 -8.71 14.69
N GLU A 134 2.67 -7.57 14.38
CA GLU A 134 1.96 -6.31 14.20
C GLU A 134 1.26 -6.23 12.85
N PHE A 135 0.04 -5.71 12.85
CA PHE A 135 -0.81 -5.70 11.66
C PHE A 135 -0.35 -4.67 10.62
N LEU A 136 0.27 -3.57 11.04
CA LEU A 136 0.76 -2.49 10.18
C LEU A 136 2.03 -2.90 9.43
N ASP A 137 2.86 -3.75 10.00
CA ASP A 137 4.11 -4.22 9.39
C ASP A 137 3.88 -5.11 8.15
N MET A 138 2.65 -5.62 7.99
CA MET A 138 2.19 -6.30 6.77
C MET A 138 1.74 -5.34 5.67
N SER A 139 1.72 -4.04 5.93
CA SER A 139 1.32 -3.04 4.94
C SER A 139 2.43 -2.77 3.93
N GLY A 140 2.03 -2.38 2.72
CA GLY A 140 2.92 -1.83 1.68
C GLY A 140 3.34 -0.40 1.92
N GLY A 141 3.02 0.13 3.10
CA GLY A 141 3.21 1.52 3.43
C GLY A 141 1.92 2.26 3.70
N THR A 142 2.13 3.49 4.12
CA THR A 142 1.11 4.42 4.58
C THR A 142 1.37 5.78 3.96
N ASP A 143 0.31 6.53 3.67
CA ASP A 143 0.38 7.91 3.20
C ASP A 143 -0.63 8.73 4.00
N TYR A 144 -0.27 9.93 4.43
CA TYR A 144 -1.23 10.84 5.07
C TYR A 144 -0.97 12.30 4.73
N SER A 145 -2.03 13.10 4.85
CA SER A 145 -2.02 14.54 4.64
C SER A 145 -2.91 15.24 5.65
N PHE A 146 -2.50 16.42 6.11
CA PHE A 146 -3.28 17.28 7.01
C PHE A 146 -4.21 18.26 6.27
N GLY A 147 -4.16 18.31 4.94
CA GLY A 147 -5.06 19.14 4.12
C GLY A 147 -4.66 20.61 3.98
N ASP A 148 -3.47 21.00 4.47
CA ASP A 148 -2.86 22.32 4.30
C ASP A 148 -1.61 22.30 3.39
N GLY A 149 -1.42 21.20 2.66
CA GLY A 149 -0.26 20.95 1.80
C GLY A 149 0.79 20.03 2.45
N TYR A 150 0.73 19.79 3.76
CA TYR A 150 1.63 18.81 4.39
C TYR A 150 1.24 17.37 4.00
N GLN A 151 2.24 16.56 3.67
CA GLN A 151 2.11 15.13 3.37
C GLN A 151 3.30 14.36 3.97
N SER A 152 3.03 13.16 4.48
CA SER A 152 4.05 12.23 4.99
C SER A 152 3.53 10.79 4.88
N GLY A 153 4.32 9.81 5.30
CA GLY A 153 4.02 8.40 5.12
C GLY A 153 5.22 7.49 5.35
N SER A 154 5.00 6.20 5.14
CA SER A 154 6.03 5.15 5.17
C SER A 154 5.93 4.29 3.91
N ASP A 155 7.06 3.79 3.42
CA ASP A 155 7.08 2.69 2.47
C ASP A 155 7.06 1.35 3.22
N GLY A 156 6.45 0.33 2.62
CA GLY A 156 6.49 -1.05 3.13
C GLY A 156 7.74 -1.83 2.68
N GLY A 157 8.64 -1.18 1.93
CA GLY A 157 9.82 -1.82 1.35
C GLY A 157 9.51 -2.67 0.11
N SER A 158 10.44 -3.58 -0.22
CA SER A 158 10.33 -4.48 -1.38
C SER A 158 9.60 -5.75 -0.98
N ILE A 159 8.27 -5.75 -1.12
CA ILE A 159 7.43 -6.88 -0.76
C ILE A 159 6.52 -7.32 -1.92
N ASP A 160 6.21 -8.61 -1.95
CA ASP A 160 5.41 -9.28 -2.97
C ASP A 160 4.06 -9.74 -2.39
N CYS A 161 3.00 -9.57 -3.18
CA CYS A 161 1.63 -9.94 -2.86
C CYS A 161 1.14 -11.21 -3.59
N THR A 162 2.02 -11.96 -4.25
CA THR A 162 1.64 -13.17 -5.02
C THR A 162 1.09 -14.30 -4.15
N ARG A 163 1.43 -14.34 -2.85
CA ARG A 163 0.99 -15.41 -1.94
C ARG A 163 -0.35 -15.13 -1.28
N LYS A 164 -1.10 -16.21 -1.00
CA LYS A 164 -2.51 -16.16 -0.56
C LYS A 164 -2.74 -16.58 0.89
N LYS A 165 -1.74 -16.47 1.78
CA LYS A 165 -1.98 -16.72 3.21
C LYS A 165 -2.73 -15.54 3.81
N LEU A 166 -4.01 -15.74 4.10
CA LEU A 166 -4.86 -14.71 4.70
C LEU A 166 -4.60 -14.64 6.21
N THR A 167 -4.57 -13.42 6.75
CA THR A 167 -4.55 -13.17 8.18
C THR A 167 -5.64 -12.18 8.58
N THR A 168 -5.98 -12.17 9.86
CA THR A 168 -6.88 -11.19 10.47
C THR A 168 -6.13 -10.50 11.59
N GLY A 169 -6.22 -9.18 11.68
CA GLY A 169 -5.56 -8.45 12.74
C GLY A 169 -6.18 -7.08 12.97
N SER A 170 -5.69 -6.44 14.02
CA SER A 170 -6.04 -5.08 14.41
C SER A 170 -4.86 -4.46 15.13
N GLN A 171 -4.55 -3.21 14.80
CA GLN A 171 -3.52 -2.45 15.48
C GLN A 171 -3.95 -1.00 15.61
N THR A 172 -3.70 -0.44 16.79
CA THR A 172 -3.84 0.99 17.05
C THR A 172 -2.47 1.55 17.34
N TYR A 173 -2.13 2.66 16.70
CA TYR A 173 -0.87 3.34 16.93
C TYR A 173 -1.06 4.86 16.80
N VAL A 174 -0.12 5.60 17.37
CA VAL A 174 -0.07 7.06 17.29
C VAL A 174 0.94 7.44 16.21
N ILE A 175 0.55 8.33 15.30
CA ILE A 175 1.52 8.93 14.37
C ILE A 175 2.48 9.78 15.22
N PRO A 176 3.79 9.47 15.24
CA PRO A 176 4.73 10.13 16.15
C PRO A 176 4.91 11.62 15.82
N GLU A 177 4.68 12.00 14.57
CA GLU A 177 4.71 13.38 14.11
C GLU A 177 3.41 14.09 14.50
N THR A 178 3.55 15.20 15.22
CA THR A 178 2.46 16.18 15.38
C THR A 178 2.58 17.26 14.32
N HIS A 179 1.44 17.81 13.88
CA HIS A 179 1.39 18.87 12.87
C HIS A 179 0.81 20.15 13.43
N ALA A 180 1.50 21.28 13.22
CA ALA A 180 1.06 22.59 13.67
C ALA A 180 0.56 23.43 12.50
N PHE A 181 -0.72 23.79 12.52
CA PHE A 181 -1.33 24.63 11.49
C PHE A 181 -0.96 26.10 11.66
N LYS A 182 -0.62 26.76 10.55
CA LYS A 182 -0.27 28.20 10.55
C LYS A 182 -1.49 29.09 10.87
N LYS A 183 -2.67 28.69 10.41
CA LYS A 183 -3.93 29.45 10.55
C LYS A 183 -5.00 28.55 11.21
N PRO A 184 -5.93 29.14 11.98
CA PRO A 184 -7.12 28.42 12.40
C PRO A 184 -8.00 28.13 11.17
N GLY A 185 -8.78 27.06 11.25
CA GLY A 185 -9.62 26.66 10.13
C GLY A 185 -10.15 25.24 10.24
N THR A 186 -10.91 24.87 9.22
CA THR A 186 -11.33 23.49 9.00
C THR A 186 -10.41 22.86 7.97
N TYR A 187 -9.81 21.73 8.33
CA TYR A 187 -8.93 20.95 7.47
C TYR A 187 -9.44 19.53 7.32
N LYS A 188 -8.93 18.81 6.31
CA LYS A 188 -9.26 17.41 6.06
C LYS A 188 -8.01 16.57 6.20
N PHE A 189 -7.94 15.78 7.26
CA PHE A 189 -6.93 14.77 7.38
C PHE A 189 -7.31 13.56 6.52
N THR A 190 -6.36 13.07 5.72
CA THR A 190 -6.52 11.89 4.87
C THR A 190 -5.42 10.90 5.21
N TYR A 191 -5.77 9.63 5.39
CA TYR A 191 -4.82 8.55 5.64
C TYR A 191 -5.13 7.39 4.72
N THR A 192 -4.10 6.83 4.09
CA THR A 192 -4.16 5.68 3.21
C THR A 192 -3.18 4.62 3.71
N VAL A 193 -3.61 3.38 3.78
CA VAL A 193 -2.75 2.21 4.02
C VAL A 193 -2.93 1.22 2.88
N ARG A 194 -1.85 0.55 2.47
CA ARG A 194 -1.87 -0.42 1.37
C ARG A 194 -1.63 -1.81 1.93
N TYR A 195 -2.42 -2.79 1.55
CA TYR A 195 -2.23 -4.18 1.95
C TYR A 195 -2.28 -5.10 0.72
N CYS A 196 -1.80 -6.34 0.86
CA CYS A 196 -1.91 -7.33 -0.20
C CYS A 196 -3.33 -7.90 -0.29
N GLY A 197 -3.93 -7.77 -1.46
CA GLY A 197 -5.26 -8.24 -1.83
C GLY A 197 -5.20 -9.34 -2.89
N THR A 198 -6.35 -9.76 -3.42
CA THR A 198 -6.42 -10.86 -4.41
C THR A 198 -5.74 -10.56 -5.74
N LYS A 199 -5.61 -9.27 -6.09
CA LYS A 199 -5.04 -8.79 -7.36
C LYS A 199 -3.78 -7.95 -7.16
N GLY A 200 -3.09 -8.13 -6.03
CA GLY A 200 -1.97 -7.28 -5.61
C GLY A 200 -2.40 -6.22 -4.61
N TRP A 201 -1.76 -5.05 -4.65
CA TRP A 201 -1.99 -3.98 -3.69
C TRP A 201 -3.44 -3.48 -3.70
N PHE A 202 -4.04 -3.36 -2.51
CA PHE A 202 -5.28 -2.63 -2.32
C PHE A 202 -5.08 -1.49 -1.32
N PRO A 203 -5.29 -0.23 -1.73
CA PRO A 203 -5.29 0.90 -0.82
C PRO A 203 -6.61 0.97 -0.06
N THR A 204 -6.54 1.35 1.21
CA THR A 204 -7.69 1.69 2.05
C THR A 204 -7.49 3.08 2.60
N THR A 205 -8.41 3.99 2.27
CA THR A 205 -8.34 5.40 2.65
C THR A 205 -9.45 5.75 3.63
N ALA A 206 -9.09 6.50 4.68
CA ALA A 206 -10.04 7.15 5.57
C ALA A 206 -9.72 8.64 5.69
N THR A 207 -10.76 9.42 5.95
CA THR A 207 -10.65 10.87 6.14
C THR A 207 -11.37 11.29 7.40
N THR A 208 -10.85 12.32 8.06
CA THR A 208 -11.55 12.97 9.17
C THR A 208 -11.43 14.49 9.08
N LYS A 209 -12.47 15.19 9.55
CA LYS A 209 -12.51 16.65 9.59
C LYS A 209 -11.76 17.12 10.84
N LEU A 210 -10.81 18.02 10.65
CA LEU A 210 -10.09 18.69 11.73
C LEU A 210 -10.65 20.11 11.88
N VAL A 211 -11.03 20.50 13.09
CA VAL A 211 -11.44 21.86 13.40
C VAL A 211 -10.39 22.45 14.33
N VAL A 212 -9.54 23.32 13.78
CA VAL A 212 -8.38 23.91 14.45
C VAL A 212 -8.72 25.34 14.84
N ARG A 213 -8.49 25.70 16.10
CA ARG A 213 -8.83 27.02 16.68
C ARG A 213 -7.58 27.81 17.04
#